data_AF-A0A1R2ANS5-F1
#
_entry.id   AF-A0A1R2ANS5-F1
#
_cell.length_a   1.000
_cell.length_b   1.000
_cell.length_c   1.000
_cell.angle_alpha   90.00
_cell.angle_beta   90.00
_cell.angle_gamma   90.00
#
_symmetry.space_group_name_H-M   'P 1'
#
loop_
_entity.id
_entity.type
_entity.pdbx_description
1 polymer ?
#
loop_
_entity_poly.entity_id
_entity_poly.type
_entity_poly.pdbx_seq_one_letter_code
_entity_poly.pdbx_strand_id
1 'polypeptide(L)'
;MHFFYSPTGYSEPYISEIIVLENEIKESCTPSKLQKIMNLYKIVIEKYSSLDDEKAFDYQNRMRSLLSLPHVRNTIESSNPSVKRQKSIQFPQSLSTERSVEKTIEWHNSETKLATEIAQQDLNVQSESLNRKIIKRKRKSRGMDLFEQEVEKIVEKYTVEREKMKESGCEDKEKIKELELYKKFEITKVRKQFLYM
;
A
#
# COMPACT_ATOMS: atom_id res chain seq x y z
N MET A 1 9.83 -10.90 -19.87
CA MET A 1 10.18 -10.95 -18.43
C MET A 1 11.05 -9.75 -18.12
N HIS A 2 10.50 -8.72 -17.48
CA HIS A 2 11.30 -7.57 -17.02
C HIS A 2 11.76 -7.85 -15.58
N PHE A 3 13.05 -8.06 -15.39
CA PHE A 3 13.66 -8.11 -14.05
C PHE A 3 13.89 -6.68 -13.58
N PHE A 4 13.18 -6.27 -12.53
CA PHE A 4 13.46 -5.02 -11.83
C PHE A 4 14.72 -5.20 -10.97
N TYR A 5 15.86 -4.71 -11.44
CA TYR A 5 17.05 -4.49 -10.61
C TYR A 5 16.90 -3.15 -9.89
N SER A 6 16.93 -3.17 -8.55
CA SER A 6 17.01 -1.96 -7.73
C SER A 6 18.48 -1.69 -7.33
N PRO A 7 18.94 -0.43 -7.24
CA PRO A 7 20.37 -0.08 -7.24
C PRO A 7 21.05 -0.15 -5.86
N THR A 8 20.37 -0.57 -4.80
CA THR A 8 20.99 -0.70 -3.46
C THR A 8 21.43 -2.15 -3.25
N GLY A 9 22.70 -2.42 -3.56
CA GLY A 9 23.34 -3.72 -3.74
C GLY A 9 23.49 -4.63 -2.51
N TYR A 10 22.47 -4.79 -1.69
CA TYR A 10 22.37 -5.92 -0.77
C TYR A 10 21.03 -6.61 -1.00
N SER A 11 21.05 -7.64 -1.86
CA SER A 11 19.97 -8.62 -1.90
C SER A 11 19.91 -9.27 -0.53
N GLU A 12 18.91 -8.91 0.26
CA GLU A 12 18.71 -9.54 1.56
C GLU A 12 18.53 -11.04 1.32
N PRO A 13 19.19 -11.92 2.11
CA PRO A 13 19.28 -13.35 1.81
C PRO A 13 17.90 -14.01 1.65
N TYR A 14 16.90 -13.52 2.37
CA TYR A 14 15.52 -13.99 2.28
C TYR A 14 14.76 -13.56 1.02
N ILE A 15 15.15 -12.48 0.34
CA ILE A 15 14.48 -12.05 -0.91
C ILE A 15 14.76 -13.07 -2.03
N SER A 16 16.01 -13.48 -2.15
CA SER A 16 16.42 -14.51 -3.11
C SER A 16 15.72 -15.84 -2.80
N GLU A 17 15.62 -16.19 -1.52
CA GLU A 17 14.92 -17.41 -1.08
C GLU A 17 13.41 -17.37 -1.39
N ILE A 18 12.74 -16.22 -1.21
CA ILE A 18 11.34 -16.05 -1.59
C ILE A 18 11.15 -16.27 -3.08
N ILE A 19 12.01 -15.70 -3.93
CA ILE A 19 11.91 -15.85 -5.39
C ILE A 19 12.08 -17.32 -5.80
N VAL A 20 13.05 -18.03 -5.22
CA VAL A 20 13.26 -19.46 -5.47
C VAL A 20 12.04 -20.26 -5.04
N LEU A 21 11.52 -20.05 -3.82
CA LEU A 21 10.35 -20.76 -3.32
C LEU A 21 9.07 -20.42 -4.10
N GLU A 22 8.89 -19.19 -4.59
CA GLU A 22 7.76 -18.82 -5.45
C GLU A 22 7.76 -19.64 -6.74
N ASN A 23 8.93 -19.81 -7.37
CA ASN A 23 9.05 -20.61 -8.59
C ASN A 23 8.83 -22.09 -8.29
N GLU A 24 9.44 -22.61 -7.22
CA GLU A 24 9.24 -23.99 -6.80
C GLU A 24 7.77 -24.31 -6.49
N ILE A 25 7.03 -23.39 -5.86
CA ILE A 25 5.60 -23.58 -5.52
C ILE A 25 4.73 -23.51 -6.78
N LYS A 26 5.10 -22.70 -7.78
CA LYS A 26 4.40 -22.68 -9.07
C LYS A 26 4.52 -24.02 -9.79
N GLU A 27 5.65 -24.72 -9.64
CA GLU A 27 5.89 -26.04 -10.24
C GLU A 27 5.33 -27.19 -9.39
N SER A 28 5.59 -27.17 -8.07
CA SER A 28 5.19 -28.22 -7.13
C SER A 28 4.94 -27.64 -5.73
N CYS A 29 3.67 -27.57 -5.35
CA CYS A 29 3.29 -27.05 -4.03
C CYS A 29 3.27 -28.18 -2.99
N THR A 30 4.12 -28.07 -1.97
CA THR A 30 4.08 -28.94 -0.78
C THR A 30 3.74 -28.11 0.46
N PRO A 31 3.07 -28.68 1.48
CA PRO A 31 2.71 -27.95 2.70
C PRO A 31 3.92 -27.31 3.40
N SER A 32 5.07 -28.01 3.41
CA SER A 32 6.31 -27.51 4.02
C SER A 32 6.86 -26.28 3.29
N LYS A 33 6.91 -26.31 1.95
CA LYS A 33 7.36 -25.15 1.14
C LYS A 33 6.42 -23.97 1.30
N LEU A 34 5.10 -24.24 1.32
CA LEU A 34 4.09 -23.21 1.49
C LEU A 34 4.18 -22.55 2.88
N GLN A 35 4.33 -23.33 3.95
CA GLN A 35 4.53 -22.77 5.28
C GLN A 35 5.80 -21.93 5.37
N LYS A 36 6.89 -22.41 4.76
CA LYS A 36 8.17 -21.71 4.73
C LYS A 36 8.06 -20.36 4.02
N ILE A 37 7.44 -20.32 2.83
CA ILE A 37 7.28 -19.06 2.10
C ILE A 37 6.35 -18.08 2.81
N MET A 38 5.28 -18.56 3.46
CA MET A 38 4.38 -17.71 4.24
C MET A 38 5.10 -17.04 5.42
N ASN A 39 5.96 -17.78 6.11
CA ASN A 39 6.78 -17.22 7.19
C ASN A 39 7.75 -16.15 6.67
N LEU A 40 8.39 -16.40 5.52
CA LEU A 40 9.30 -15.42 4.89
C LEU A 40 8.55 -14.15 4.46
N TYR A 41 7.39 -14.27 3.81
CA TYR A 41 6.57 -13.10 3.48
C TYR A 41 6.18 -12.31 4.72
N LYS A 42 5.79 -12.97 5.82
CA LYS A 42 5.44 -12.29 7.07
C LYS A 42 6.60 -11.44 7.59
N ILE A 43 7.80 -12.01 7.66
CA ILE A 43 9.02 -11.31 8.09
C ILE A 43 9.30 -10.09 7.20
N VAL A 44 9.24 -10.28 5.88
CA VAL A 44 9.53 -9.23 4.91
C VAL A 44 8.50 -8.10 4.96
N ILE A 45 7.22 -8.44 5.03
CA ILE A 45 6.13 -7.46 5.12
C ILE A 45 6.26 -6.66 6.42
N GLU A 46 6.52 -7.32 7.56
CA GLU A 46 6.70 -6.66 8.85
C GLU A 46 7.88 -5.68 8.82
N LYS A 47 9.03 -6.13 8.28
CA LYS A 47 10.22 -5.30 8.10
C LYS A 47 9.93 -4.06 7.25
N TYR A 48 9.44 -4.22 6.02
CA TYR A 48 9.20 -3.07 5.14
C TYR A 48 8.06 -2.17 5.64
N SER A 49 7.07 -2.74 6.36
CA SER A 49 6.00 -1.94 6.99
C SER A 49 6.55 -1.04 8.10
N SER A 50 7.49 -1.54 8.91
CA SER A 50 8.14 -0.73 9.95
C SER A 50 8.96 0.44 9.40
N LEU A 51 9.39 0.34 8.14
CA LEU A 51 10.15 1.37 7.43
C LEU A 51 9.25 2.33 6.61
N ASP A 52 7.93 2.14 6.63
CA ASP A 52 6.96 2.82 5.76
C ASP A 52 7.34 2.73 4.26
N ASP A 53 7.95 1.61 3.87
CA ASP A 53 8.41 1.36 2.49
C ASP A 53 7.27 0.75 1.65
N GLU A 54 7.05 1.28 0.44
CA GLU A 54 6.02 0.82 -0.50
C GLU A 54 6.21 -0.67 -0.88
N LYS A 55 7.43 -1.22 -0.76
CA LYS A 55 7.70 -2.64 -0.95
C LYS A 55 6.86 -3.56 -0.08
N ALA A 56 6.46 -3.14 1.12
CA ALA A 56 5.60 -3.94 1.99
C ALA A 56 4.29 -4.31 1.28
N PHE A 57 3.72 -3.35 0.54
CA PHE A 57 2.51 -3.56 -0.24
C PHE A 57 2.72 -4.51 -1.42
N ASP A 58 3.87 -4.42 -2.10
CA ASP A 58 4.23 -5.32 -3.20
C ASP A 58 4.33 -6.77 -2.72
N TYR A 59 4.97 -7.00 -1.57
CA TYR A 59 5.06 -8.35 -0.99
C TYR A 59 3.71 -8.88 -0.52
N GLN A 60 2.83 -8.02 0.03
CA GLN A 60 1.44 -8.41 0.35
C GLN A 60 0.67 -8.86 -0.91
N ASN A 61 0.82 -8.14 -2.04
CA ASN A 61 0.16 -8.50 -3.29
C ASN A 61 0.72 -9.80 -3.90
N ARG A 62 2.05 -9.98 -3.85
CA ARG A 62 2.70 -11.24 -4.28
C ARG A 62 2.19 -12.43 -3.48
N MET A 63 2.14 -12.30 -2.15
CA MET A 63 1.61 -13.34 -1.27
C MET A 63 0.14 -13.67 -1.60
N ARG A 64 -0.71 -12.65 -1.78
CA ARG A 64 -2.12 -12.87 -2.19
C ARG A 64 -2.23 -13.57 -3.54
N SER A 65 -1.41 -13.17 -4.52
CA SER A 65 -1.38 -13.79 -5.84
C SER A 65 -0.89 -15.24 -5.81
N LEU A 66 0.01 -15.58 -4.88
CA LEU A 66 0.47 -16.96 -4.71
C LEU A 66 -0.64 -17.82 -4.08
N LEU A 67 -1.32 -17.30 -3.07
CA LEU A 67 -2.41 -17.98 -2.36
C LEU A 67 -3.69 -18.13 -3.20
N SER A 68 -3.85 -17.34 -4.26
CA SER A 68 -4.98 -17.47 -5.19
C SER A 68 -4.81 -18.61 -6.20
N LEU A 69 -3.61 -19.20 -6.32
CA LEU A 69 -3.34 -20.29 -7.26
C LEU A 69 -4.15 -21.55 -6.88
N PRO A 70 -4.83 -22.22 -7.84
CA PRO A 70 -5.72 -23.35 -7.54
C PRO A 70 -5.03 -24.51 -6.81
N HIS A 71 -3.81 -24.89 -7.22
CA HIS A 71 -3.07 -25.98 -6.60
C HIS A 71 -2.57 -25.65 -5.19
N VAL A 72 -2.25 -24.37 -4.94
CA VAL A 72 -1.88 -23.88 -3.60
C VAL A 72 -3.10 -23.93 -2.68
N ARG A 73 -4.26 -23.45 -3.15
CA ARG A 73 -5.52 -23.52 -2.41
C ARG A 73 -5.87 -24.96 -2.04
N ASN A 74 -5.80 -25.88 -3.00
CA ASN A 74 -6.05 -27.30 -2.77
C ASN A 74 -5.07 -27.90 -1.73
N THR A 75 -3.81 -27.46 -1.73
CA THR A 75 -2.81 -27.89 -0.75
C THR A 75 -3.20 -27.43 0.66
N ILE A 76 -3.61 -26.17 0.82
CA ILE A 76 -4.09 -25.61 2.10
C ILE A 76 -5.31 -26.37 2.60
N GLU A 77 -6.30 -26.60 1.72
CA GLU A 77 -7.52 -27.35 2.04
C GLU A 77 -7.22 -28.81 2.42
N SER A 78 -6.21 -29.44 1.79
CA SER A 78 -5.79 -30.80 2.11
C SER A 78 -5.03 -30.90 3.44
N SER A 79 -4.31 -29.85 3.83
CA SER A 79 -3.58 -29.77 5.10
C SER A 79 -4.47 -29.49 6.31
N ASN A 80 -5.67 -28.96 6.07
CA ASN A 80 -6.68 -28.69 7.09
C ASN A 80 -7.90 -29.61 6.89
N PRO A 81 -7.90 -30.84 7.43
CA PRO A 81 -9.01 -31.80 7.25
C PRO A 81 -10.34 -31.26 7.79
N SER A 82 -10.33 -30.22 8.61
CA SER A 82 -11.51 -29.54 9.14
C SER A 82 -12.34 -28.77 8.10
N VAL A 83 -11.81 -28.51 6.89
CA VAL A 83 -12.51 -27.78 5.82
C VAL A 83 -13.23 -28.73 4.83
N LYS A 84 -13.05 -30.05 4.95
CA LYS A 84 -13.75 -31.07 4.12
C LYS A 84 -15.18 -31.38 4.58
N ARG A 85 -15.98 -30.40 5.00
CA ARG A 85 -17.42 -30.58 5.23
C ARG A 85 -18.23 -29.66 4.33
N GLN A 86 -18.33 -29.94 3.02
CA GLN A 86 -19.50 -29.45 2.27
C GLN A 86 -19.80 -30.05 0.89
N LYS A 87 -19.15 -31.14 0.42
CA LYS A 87 -19.53 -31.75 -0.87
C LYS A 87 -19.56 -33.28 -0.85
N SER A 88 -20.44 -33.84 -0.03
CA SER A 88 -21.23 -35.04 -0.34
C SER A 88 -22.15 -35.31 0.85
N ILE A 89 -23.45 -34.98 0.72
CA ILE A 89 -24.45 -35.46 1.67
C ILE A 89 -24.72 -36.93 1.31
N GLN A 90 -23.90 -37.83 1.84
CA GLN A 90 -24.36 -39.18 2.18
C GLN A 90 -24.67 -39.14 3.67
N PHE A 91 -25.95 -39.27 4.01
CA PHE A 91 -26.38 -39.42 5.39
C PHE A 91 -25.79 -40.72 5.95
N PRO A 92 -24.95 -40.69 7.01
CA PRO A 92 -24.66 -41.91 7.74
C PRO A 92 -25.94 -42.35 8.47
N GLN A 93 -26.38 -43.59 8.20
CA GLN A 93 -27.35 -44.32 9.01
C GLN A 93 -26.73 -44.64 10.38
N SER A 94 -26.64 -43.64 11.24
CA SER A 94 -26.47 -43.81 12.69
C SER A 94 -26.97 -42.55 13.40
N LEU A 95 -28.28 -42.32 13.30
CA LEU A 95 -29.02 -41.38 14.15
C LEU A 95 -29.21 -42.03 15.53
N SER A 96 -28.21 -41.94 16.40
CA SER A 96 -28.38 -42.32 17.81
C SER A 96 -27.43 -41.59 18.75
N THR A 97 -27.18 -40.31 18.48
CA THR A 97 -26.66 -39.39 19.49
C THR A 97 -27.53 -38.17 19.45
N GLU A 98 -28.27 -37.95 20.55
CA GLU A 98 -29.12 -36.79 20.75
C GLU A 98 -28.34 -35.52 20.41
N ARG A 99 -28.66 -34.94 19.26
CA ARG A 99 -28.30 -33.56 18.95
C ARG A 99 -29.13 -32.70 19.90
N SER A 100 -28.59 -32.39 21.07
CA SER A 100 -29.13 -31.33 21.91
C SER A 100 -29.18 -30.07 21.03
N VAL A 101 -30.40 -29.55 20.87
CA VAL A 101 -30.68 -28.33 20.12
C VAL A 101 -29.82 -27.18 20.66
N GLU A 102 -29.51 -27.18 21.97
CA GLU A 102 -28.63 -26.19 22.59
C GLU A 102 -27.21 -26.20 21.98
N LYS A 103 -26.58 -27.36 21.79
CA LYS A 103 -25.23 -27.43 21.19
C LYS A 103 -25.19 -26.91 19.75
N THR A 104 -26.27 -27.09 19.00
CA THR A 104 -26.37 -26.61 17.62
C THR A 104 -26.53 -25.08 17.59
N ILE A 105 -27.36 -24.53 18.47
CA ILE A 105 -27.54 -23.09 18.64
C ILE A 105 -26.24 -22.44 19.12
N GLU A 106 -25.55 -23.03 20.10
CA GLU A 106 -24.28 -22.52 20.62
C GLU A 106 -23.21 -22.45 19.53
N TRP A 107 -23.09 -23.50 18.70
CA TRP A 107 -22.17 -23.52 17.58
C TRP A 107 -22.47 -22.41 16.56
N HIS A 108 -23.73 -22.27 16.14
CA HIS A 108 -24.12 -21.20 15.20
C HIS A 108 -23.89 -19.79 15.76
N ASN A 109 -24.14 -19.59 17.06
CA ASN A 109 -23.86 -18.32 17.73
C ASN A 109 -22.35 -18.01 17.73
N SER A 110 -21.51 -19.03 17.99
CA SER A 110 -20.05 -18.87 17.96
C SER A 110 -19.53 -18.54 16.56
N GLU A 111 -20.08 -19.16 15.52
CA GLU A 111 -19.71 -18.92 14.12
C GLU A 111 -20.14 -17.52 13.66
N THR A 112 -21.36 -17.10 14.04
CA THR A 112 -21.86 -15.76 13.78
C THR A 112 -20.98 -14.71 14.45
N LYS A 113 -20.59 -14.92 15.70
CA LYS A 113 -19.69 -14.03 16.43
C LYS A 113 -18.34 -13.89 15.72
N LEU A 114 -17.72 -15.01 15.33
CA LEU A 114 -16.45 -15.01 14.60
C LEU A 114 -16.58 -14.24 13.26
N ALA A 115 -17.65 -14.47 12.51
CA ALA A 115 -17.89 -13.76 11.26
C ALA A 115 -18.02 -12.24 11.47
N THR A 116 -18.70 -11.81 12.53
CA THR A 116 -18.80 -10.38 12.88
C THR A 116 -17.47 -9.77 13.28
N GLU A 117 -16.62 -10.50 14.03
CA GLU A 117 -15.28 -10.05 14.41
C GLU A 117 -14.37 -9.89 13.18
N ILE A 118 -14.39 -10.84 12.25
CA ILE A 118 -13.63 -10.75 10.98
C ILE A 118 -14.11 -9.55 10.16
N ALA A 119 -15.42 -9.38 10.00
CA ALA A 119 -15.97 -8.23 9.27
C ALA A 119 -15.55 -6.90 9.89
N GLN A 120 -15.55 -6.82 11.23
CA GLN A 120 -15.09 -5.61 11.94
C GLN A 120 -13.60 -5.36 11.74
N GLN A 121 -12.78 -6.40 11.76
CA GLN A 121 -11.34 -6.29 11.50
C GLN A 121 -11.08 -5.79 10.08
N ASP A 122 -11.78 -6.31 9.07
CA ASP A 122 -11.67 -5.86 7.69
C ASP A 122 -12.07 -4.39 7.53
N LEU A 123 -13.16 -3.96 8.17
CA LEU A 123 -13.57 -2.56 8.20
C LEU A 123 -12.47 -1.66 8.80
N ASN A 124 -11.84 -2.09 9.90
CA ASN A 124 -10.77 -1.33 10.53
C ASN A 124 -9.57 -1.18 9.57
N VAL A 125 -9.14 -2.27 8.92
CA VAL A 125 -8.03 -2.24 7.94
C VAL A 125 -8.35 -1.30 6.76
N GLN A 126 -9.59 -1.34 6.25
CA GLN A 126 -10.02 -0.44 5.18
C GLN A 126 -10.00 1.03 5.64
N SER A 127 -10.48 1.31 6.85
CA SER A 127 -10.50 2.66 7.43
C SER A 127 -9.09 3.23 7.60
N GLU A 128 -8.13 2.44 8.09
CA GLU A 128 -6.74 2.86 8.23
C GLU A 128 -6.07 3.13 6.88
N SER A 129 -6.32 2.25 5.89
CA SER A 129 -5.83 2.43 4.53
C SER A 129 -6.34 3.73 3.90
N LEU A 130 -7.64 4.03 4.09
CA LEU A 130 -8.24 5.27 3.63
C LEU A 130 -7.64 6.48 4.34
N ASN A 131 -7.47 6.42 5.66
CA ASN A 131 -6.87 7.50 6.45
C ASN A 131 -5.42 7.78 6.02
N ARG A 132 -4.60 6.75 5.78
CA ARG A 132 -3.25 6.88 5.21
C ARG A 132 -3.27 7.62 3.86
N LYS A 133 -4.19 7.24 2.97
CA LYS A 133 -4.37 7.92 1.66
C LYS A 133 -4.77 9.38 1.82
N ILE A 134 -5.70 9.70 2.73
CA ILE A 134 -6.12 11.07 3.02
C ILE A 134 -4.95 11.89 3.57
N ILE A 135 -4.19 11.37 4.52
CA ILE A 135 -3.01 12.04 5.08
C ILE A 135 -1.96 12.28 3.99
N LYS A 136 -1.68 11.29 3.13
CA LYS A 136 -0.75 11.44 1.99
C LYS A 136 -1.20 12.57 1.05
N ARG A 137 -2.51 12.66 0.76
CA ARG A 137 -3.08 13.77 -0.05
C ARG A 137 -2.96 15.12 0.65
N LYS A 138 -3.29 15.20 1.94
CA LYS A 138 -3.17 16.44 2.73
C LYS A 138 -1.72 16.94 2.83
N ARG A 139 -0.75 16.04 2.94
CA ARG A 139 0.68 16.40 2.92
C ARG A 139 1.10 16.95 1.55
N LYS A 140 0.65 16.31 0.46
CA LYS A 140 0.88 16.81 -0.91
C LYS A 140 0.22 18.16 -1.16
N SER A 141 -1.01 18.39 -0.69
CA SER A 141 -1.68 19.68 -0.85
C SER A 141 -1.01 20.78 -0.03
N ARG A 142 -0.56 20.50 1.20
CA ARG A 142 0.20 21.48 2.00
C ARG A 142 1.50 21.93 1.34
N GLY A 143 2.21 21.04 0.63
CA GLY A 143 3.38 21.42 -0.16
C GLY A 143 3.03 22.36 -1.31
N MET A 144 1.86 22.17 -1.93
CA MET A 144 1.32 23.10 -2.93
C MET A 144 0.91 24.43 -2.31
N ASP A 145 0.25 24.44 -1.15
CA ASP A 145 -0.14 25.67 -0.44
C ASP A 145 1.09 26.52 -0.08
N LEU A 146 2.18 25.90 0.37
CA LEU A 146 3.44 26.59 0.67
C LEU A 146 4.14 27.10 -0.59
N PHE A 147 4.09 26.34 -1.68
CA PHE A 147 4.59 26.79 -2.99
C PHE A 147 3.82 28.02 -3.48
N GLU A 148 2.48 27.98 -3.41
CA GLU A 148 1.61 29.08 -3.84
C GLU A 148 1.88 30.35 -3.02
N GLN A 149 2.00 30.24 -1.69
CA GLN A 149 2.36 31.37 -0.83
C GLN A 149 3.72 31.99 -1.19
N GLU A 150 4.72 31.18 -1.50
CA GLU A 150 6.05 31.69 -1.84
C GLU A 150 6.07 32.34 -3.23
N VAL A 151 5.32 31.79 -4.18
CA VAL A 151 5.09 32.41 -5.49
C VAL A 151 4.35 33.74 -5.35
N GLU A 152 3.35 33.83 -4.48
CA GLU A 152 2.59 35.05 -4.23
C GLU A 152 3.46 36.18 -3.70
N LYS A 153 4.34 35.91 -2.72
CA LYS A 153 5.33 36.89 -2.23
C LYS A 153 6.26 37.40 -3.33
N ILE A 154 6.71 36.52 -4.23
CA ILE A 154 7.51 36.92 -5.39
C ILE A 154 6.68 37.81 -6.31
N VAL A 155 5.43 37.45 -6.60
CA VAL A 155 4.58 38.28 -7.45
C VAL A 155 4.37 39.68 -6.83
N GLU A 156 4.07 39.75 -5.54
CA GLU A 156 3.83 40.99 -4.79
C GLU A 156 5.07 41.90 -4.76
N LYS A 157 6.25 41.34 -4.50
CA LYS A 157 7.52 42.09 -4.52
C LYS A 157 7.73 42.82 -5.85
N TYR A 158 7.45 42.14 -6.97
CA TYR A 158 7.69 42.69 -8.30
C TYR A 158 6.59 43.64 -8.77
N THR A 159 5.35 43.47 -8.29
CA THR A 159 4.30 44.47 -8.52
C THR A 159 4.64 45.79 -7.84
N VAL A 160 5.10 45.74 -6.59
CA VAL A 160 5.55 46.93 -5.85
C VAL A 160 6.72 47.61 -6.55
N GLU A 161 7.72 46.84 -7.01
CA GLU A 161 8.89 47.39 -7.70
C GLU A 161 8.52 48.02 -9.06
N ARG A 162 7.56 47.43 -9.77
CA ARG A 162 7.01 47.99 -11.01
C ARG A 162 6.23 49.28 -10.77
N GLU A 163 5.47 49.37 -9.69
CA GLU A 163 4.75 50.59 -9.31
C GLU A 163 5.72 51.73 -8.97
N LYS A 164 6.80 51.44 -8.22
CA LYS A 164 7.88 52.41 -7.97
C LYS A 164 8.55 52.93 -9.25
N MET A 165 8.74 52.07 -10.25
CA MET A 165 9.27 52.48 -11.56
C MET A 165 8.31 53.41 -12.30
N LYS A 166 7.00 53.18 -12.21
CA LYS A 166 5.98 54.08 -12.77
C LYS A 166 5.95 55.42 -12.06
N GLU A 167 5.98 55.44 -10.73
CA GLU A 167 5.96 56.67 -9.92
C GLU A 167 7.19 57.54 -10.15
N SER A 168 8.35 56.93 -10.41
CA SER A 168 9.59 57.65 -10.74
C SER A 168 9.67 58.12 -12.20
N GLY A 169 8.65 57.85 -13.03
CA GLY A 169 8.64 58.22 -14.45
C GLY A 169 9.64 57.45 -15.31
N CYS A 170 10.23 56.37 -14.78
CA CYS A 170 11.22 55.55 -15.47
C CYS A 170 10.53 54.37 -16.16
N GLU A 171 9.84 54.62 -17.28
CA GLU A 171 9.27 53.57 -18.13
C GLU A 171 10.30 53.03 -19.14
N ASP A 172 11.50 52.71 -18.64
CA ASP A 172 12.52 52.07 -19.45
C ASP A 172 12.09 50.63 -19.78
N LYS A 173 11.75 50.42 -21.06
CA LYS A 173 11.29 49.12 -21.57
C LYS A 173 12.32 48.01 -21.34
N GLU A 174 13.60 48.34 -21.27
CA GLU A 174 14.67 47.36 -21.08
C GLU A 174 14.71 46.89 -19.61
N LYS A 175 14.59 47.81 -18.66
CA LYS A 175 14.48 47.49 -17.22
C LYS A 175 13.23 46.70 -16.88
N ILE A 176 12.10 47.01 -17.50
CA ILE A 176 10.86 46.23 -17.30
C ILE A 176 11.04 44.77 -17.76
N LYS A 177 11.68 44.55 -18.90
CA LYS A 177 11.97 43.19 -19.40
C LYS A 177 12.93 42.44 -18.49
N GLU A 178 13.97 43.12 -17.98
CA GLU A 178 14.92 42.54 -17.04
C GLU A 178 14.21 42.12 -15.74
N LEU A 179 13.32 42.96 -15.22
CA LEU A 179 12.51 42.67 -14.03
C LEU A 179 11.58 41.47 -14.24
N GLU A 180 10.94 41.35 -15.42
CA GLU A 180 10.11 40.19 -15.76
C GLU A 180 10.93 38.89 -15.89
N LEU A 181 12.13 38.97 -16.46
CA LEU A 181 13.08 37.84 -16.55
C LEU A 181 13.51 37.38 -15.15
N TYR A 182 13.84 38.32 -14.27
CA TYR A 182 14.26 38.03 -12.90
C TYR A 182 13.11 37.40 -12.10
N LYS A 183 11.87 37.90 -12.24
CA LYS A 183 10.66 37.30 -11.67
C LYS A 183 10.49 35.84 -12.10
N LYS A 184 10.61 35.59 -13.40
CA LYS A 184 10.46 34.24 -13.97
C LYS A 184 11.56 33.29 -13.46
N PHE A 185 12.77 33.80 -13.30
CA PHE A 185 13.89 33.04 -12.74
C PHE A 185 13.64 32.64 -11.28
N GLU A 186 13.22 33.58 -10.42
CA GLU A 186 12.91 33.29 -9.00
C GLU A 186 11.77 32.28 -8.85
N ILE A 187 10.68 32.43 -9.61
CA ILE A 187 9.58 31.44 -9.63
C ILE A 187 10.09 30.06 -10.05
N THR A 188 10.96 29.99 -11.06
CA THR A 188 11.54 28.71 -11.52
C THR A 188 12.44 28.08 -10.46
N LYS A 189 13.20 28.89 -9.71
CA LYS A 189 14.05 28.44 -8.61
C LYS A 189 13.22 27.83 -7.48
N VAL A 190 12.16 28.51 -7.05
CA VAL A 190 11.21 28.00 -6.03
C VAL A 190 10.56 26.72 -6.53
N ARG A 191 10.08 26.69 -7.78
CA ARG A 191 9.48 25.49 -8.37
C ARG A 191 10.41 24.28 -8.36
N LYS A 192 11.71 24.48 -8.64
CA LYS A 192 12.71 23.41 -8.54
C LYS A 192 12.88 22.94 -7.09
N GLN A 193 12.97 23.84 -6.12
CA GLN A 193 13.09 23.47 -4.71
C GLN A 193 11.93 22.57 -4.24
N PHE A 194 10.71 22.88 -4.63
CA PHE A 194 9.52 22.09 -4.28
C PHE A 194 9.34 20.80 -5.10
N LEU A 195 9.94 20.70 -6.29
CA LEU A 195 9.93 19.48 -7.11
C LEU A 195 10.89 18.40 -6.59
N TYR A 196 11.93 18.80 -5.86
CA TYR A 196 12.96 17.89 -5.32
C TYR A 196 12.80 17.61 -3.82
N MET A 197 11.69 18.05 -3.21
CA MET A 197 11.26 17.72 -1.84
C MET A 197 10.21 16.62 -1.85
#